data_AF-A0AAN0LYI9-F1
#
_entry.id   AF-A0AAN0LYI9-F1
#
_cell.length_a   1.000
_cell.length_b   1.000
_cell.length_c   1.000
_cell.angle_alpha   90.00
_cell.angle_beta   90.00
_cell.angle_gamma   90.00
#
_symmetry.space_group_name_H-M   'P 1'
#
loop_
_entity.id
_entity.type
_entity.pdbx_description
1 polymer ?
#
loop_
_entity_poly.entity_id
_entity_poly.type
_entity_poly.pdbx_seq_one_letter_code
_entity_poly.pdbx_strand_id
1 'polypeptide(L)'
;MVKIHRPTIYPISVFKLRLTQLINRASNVNVENGILSFSFDEQQFAISCKDSRVVKEPGYEILIDEVTTCQIDRSLMNVCTKDKCEAMSTRHDFNT
;
A
#
# COMPACT_ATOMS: atom_id res chain seq x y z
N MET A 1 -20.41 31.09 -16.09
CA MET A 1 -20.09 29.65 -16.12
C MET A 1 -19.04 29.38 -15.06
N VAL A 2 -19.36 28.58 -14.04
CA VAL A 2 -18.36 28.11 -13.07
C VAL A 2 -17.59 26.95 -13.72
N LYS A 3 -16.28 27.09 -13.90
CA LYS A 3 -15.43 25.96 -14.34
C LYS A 3 -15.34 24.98 -13.16
N ILE A 4 -16.08 23.88 -13.23
CA ILE A 4 -15.96 22.80 -12.26
C ILE A 4 -14.66 22.05 -12.57
N HIS A 5 -13.63 22.29 -11.78
CA HIS A 5 -12.40 21.49 -11.84
C HIS A 5 -12.66 20.14 -11.17
N ARG A 6 -12.60 19.06 -11.94
CA ARG A 6 -12.70 17.70 -11.41
C ARG A 6 -11.29 17.20 -11.09
N PRO A 7 -10.99 16.83 -9.83
CA PRO A 7 -9.69 16.27 -9.49
C PRO A 7 -9.52 14.91 -10.18
N THR A 8 -8.36 14.69 -10.78
CA THR A 8 -7.96 13.37 -11.29
C THR A 8 -7.59 12.48 -10.10
N ILE A 9 -8.29 11.35 -9.95
CA ILE A 9 -8.02 10.37 -8.90
C ILE A 9 -7.14 9.27 -9.49
N TYR A 10 -5.93 9.11 -8.96
CA TYR A 10 -5.01 8.06 -9.37
C TYR A 10 -5.26 6.79 -8.53
N PRO A 11 -5.27 5.58 -9.14
CA PRO A 11 -5.43 4.32 -8.41
C PRO A 11 -4.44 4.18 -7.25
N ILE A 12 -3.18 4.57 -7.46
CA ILE A 12 -2.14 4.53 -6.42
C ILE A 12 -2.44 5.45 -5.23
N SER A 13 -3.11 6.59 -5.44
CA SER A 13 -3.52 7.48 -4.35
C SER A 13 -4.68 6.88 -3.55
N VAL A 14 -5.59 6.15 -4.19
CA VAL A 14 -6.64 5.38 -3.50
C VAL A 14 -6.04 4.23 -2.72
N PHE A 15 -5.06 3.53 -3.30
CA PHE A 15 -4.33 2.46 -2.63
C PHE A 15 -3.62 2.95 -1.38
N LYS A 16 -2.92 4.09 -1.44
CA LYS A 16 -2.30 4.73 -0.27
C LYS A 16 -3.29 4.90 0.88
N LEU A 17 -4.47 5.46 0.60
CA LEU A 17 -5.51 5.65 1.62
C LEU A 17 -5.98 4.31 2.20
N ARG A 18 -6.21 3.31 1.36
CA ARG A 18 -6.62 1.96 1.80
C ARG A 18 -5.55 1.27 2.63
N LEU A 19 -4.28 1.37 2.22
CA LEU A 19 -3.14 0.81 2.93
C LEU A 19 -3.01 1.45 4.32
N THR A 20 -3.07 2.78 4.41
CA THR A 20 -3.07 3.48 5.71
C THR A 20 -4.20 3.00 6.61
N GLN A 21 -5.43 2.90 6.09
CA GLN A 21 -6.58 2.41 6.86
C GLN A 21 -6.42 0.96 7.31
N LEU A 22 -5.85 0.11 6.45
CA LEU A 22 -5.57 -1.29 6.74
C LEU A 22 -4.52 -1.40 7.85
N ILE A 23 -3.39 -0.71 7.72
CA ILE A 23 -2.30 -0.78 8.70
C ILE A 23 -2.73 -0.23 10.06
N ASN A 24 -3.52 0.85 10.09
CA ASN A 24 -4.02 1.42 11.35
C ASN A 24 -4.99 0.51 12.11
N ARG A 25 -5.53 -0.54 11.48
CA ARG A 25 -6.45 -1.50 12.10
C ARG A 25 -5.79 -2.85 12.35
N ALA A 26 -4.61 -3.09 11.78
CA ALA A 26 -3.95 -4.37 11.84
C ALA A 26 -3.12 -4.49 13.12
N SER A 27 -2.85 -5.71 13.55
CA SER A 27 -1.88 -6.00 14.60
C SER A 27 -0.60 -6.62 14.02
N ASN A 28 0.46 -6.69 14.84
CA ASN A 28 1.72 -7.36 14.50
C ASN A 28 2.33 -6.89 13.16
N VAL A 29 2.21 -5.60 12.86
CA VAL A 29 2.73 -5.02 11.62
C VAL A 29 4.25 -5.05 11.64
N ASN A 30 4.85 -5.76 10.68
CA ASN A 30 6.29 -5.89 10.54
C ASN A 30 6.71 -5.81 9.07
N VAL A 31 7.90 -5.27 8.81
CA VAL A 31 8.52 -5.34 7.49
C VAL A 31 9.81 -6.12 7.58
N GLU A 32 9.91 -7.19 6.81
CA GLU A 32 11.09 -8.03 6.73
C GLU A 32 11.31 -8.48 5.28
N ASN A 33 12.55 -8.38 4.79
CA ASN A 33 12.93 -8.83 3.44
C ASN A 33 12.03 -8.31 2.30
N GLY A 34 11.59 -7.06 2.38
CA GLY A 34 10.72 -6.46 1.35
C GLY A 34 9.25 -6.90 1.42
N ILE A 35 8.84 -7.53 2.52
CA ILE A 35 7.49 -8.01 2.76
C ILE A 35 6.90 -7.29 3.97
N LEU A 36 5.72 -6.69 3.79
CA LEU A 36 4.92 -6.10 4.86
C LEU A 36 3.92 -7.13 5.38
N SER A 37 4.18 -7.67 6.57
CA SER A 37 3.32 -8.64 7.24
C SER A 37 2.47 -7.96 8.31
N PHE A 38 1.23 -8.41 8.49
CA PHE A 38 0.29 -7.90 9.48
C PHE A 38 -0.79 -8.93 9.78
N SER A 39 -1.64 -8.67 10.78
CA SER A 39 -2.69 -9.61 11.21
C SER A 39 -4.04 -8.94 11.47
N PHE A 40 -5.12 -9.67 11.19
CA PHE A 40 -6.50 -9.36 11.57
C PHE A 40 -7.14 -10.60 12.17
N ASP A 41 -7.74 -10.48 13.37
CA ASP A 41 -8.45 -11.59 14.04
C ASP A 41 -7.67 -12.92 14.00
N GLU A 42 -6.38 -12.86 14.36
CA GLU A 42 -5.42 -13.99 14.36
C GLU A 42 -5.04 -14.54 12.97
N GLN A 43 -5.61 -14.03 11.87
CA GLN A 43 -5.20 -14.36 10.52
C GLN A 43 -4.05 -13.46 10.04
N GLN A 44 -3.01 -14.07 9.49
CA GLN A 44 -1.85 -13.36 8.95
C GLN A 44 -2.01 -13.04 7.46
N PHE A 45 -1.52 -11.86 7.09
CA PHE A 45 -1.49 -11.37 5.73
C PHE A 45 -0.12 -10.77 5.43
N ALA A 46 0.25 -10.77 4.15
CA ALA A 46 1.49 -10.20 3.65
C ALA A 46 1.22 -9.36 2.41
N ILE A 47 1.87 -8.21 2.31
CA ILE A 47 1.94 -7.40 1.09
C ILE A 47 3.39 -7.45 0.59
N SER A 48 3.55 -7.75 -0.69
CA SER A 48 4.85 -7.81 -1.35
C SER A 48 4.77 -7.28 -2.78
N CYS A 49 5.93 -6.90 -3.30
CA CYS A 49 6.11 -6.54 -4.69
C CYS A 49 6.40 -7.82 -5.49
N LYS A 50 5.57 -8.17 -6.48
CA LYS A 50 5.77 -9.33 -7.36
C LYS A 50 5.64 -8.88 -8.81
N ASP A 51 6.70 -9.07 -9.59
CA ASP A 51 6.80 -8.57 -10.96
C ASP A 51 6.43 -7.07 -11.02
N SER A 52 5.45 -6.70 -11.86
CA SER A 52 4.93 -5.34 -12.01
C SER A 52 3.67 -5.11 -11.16
N ARG A 53 3.56 -5.73 -9.98
CA ARG A 53 2.36 -5.70 -9.13
C ARG A 53 2.66 -5.57 -7.65
N VAL A 54 1.75 -4.94 -6.93
CA VAL A 54 1.64 -5.07 -5.47
C VAL A 54 0.59 -6.12 -5.16
N VAL A 55 0.96 -7.15 -4.40
CA VAL A 55 0.09 -8.30 -4.12
C VAL A 55 -0.11 -8.48 -2.62
N LYS A 56 -1.32 -8.81 -2.21
CA LYS A 56 -1.67 -9.25 -0.85
C LYS A 56 -1.95 -10.75 -0.81
N GLU A 57 -1.37 -11.43 0.16
CA GLU A 57 -1.51 -12.86 0.42
C GLU A 57 -1.99 -13.11 1.85
N PRO A 58 -2.66 -14.25 2.15
CA PRO A 58 -3.06 -15.33 1.24
C PRO A 58 -4.19 -14.92 0.26
N GLY A 59 -4.35 -15.67 -0.84
CA GLY A 59 -5.40 -15.46 -1.87
C GLY A 59 -4.96 -14.73 -3.14
N TYR A 60 -3.70 -14.27 -3.22
CA TYR A 60 -3.11 -13.58 -4.37
C TYR A 60 -3.98 -12.43 -4.90
N GLU A 61 -4.28 -11.47 -4.03
CA GLU A 61 -5.05 -10.27 -4.38
C GLU A 61 -4.12 -9.22 -5.00
N ILE A 62 -4.37 -8.80 -6.25
CA ILE A 62 -3.63 -7.72 -6.89
C ILE A 62 -4.19 -6.39 -6.36
N LEU A 63 -3.35 -5.66 -5.62
CA LEU A 63 -3.71 -4.37 -5.04
C LEU A 63 -3.45 -3.21 -6.01
N ILE A 64 -2.34 -3.29 -6.75
CA ILE A 64 -1.95 -2.35 -7.81
C ILE A 64 -1.27 -3.15 -8.93
N ASP A 65 -1.60 -2.82 -10.18
CA ASP A 65 -0.93 -3.33 -11.38
C ASP A 65 -0.08 -2.24 -12.06
N GLU A 66 0.58 -2.60 -13.16
CA GLU A 66 1.45 -1.71 -13.94
C GLU A 66 2.48 -0.95 -13.08
N VAL A 67 2.97 -1.60 -12.03
CA VAL A 67 3.97 -1.05 -11.12
C VAL A 67 5.32 -1.04 -11.81
N THR A 68 5.94 0.14 -11.90
CA THR A 68 7.26 0.33 -12.48
C THR A 68 8.36 0.17 -11.44
N THR A 69 8.10 0.63 -10.21
CA THR A 69 9.02 0.50 -9.07
C THR A 69 8.22 0.20 -7.81
N CYS A 70 8.70 -0.76 -7.02
CA CYS A 70 8.09 -1.13 -5.76
C CYS A 70 9.20 -1.49 -4.76
N GLN A 71 9.24 -0.77 -3.64
CA GLN A 71 10.20 -1.01 -2.57
C GLN A 71 9.49 -0.91 -1.22
N ILE A 72 9.70 -1.90 -0.36
CA ILE A 72 9.15 -1.95 0.98
C ILE A 72 10.31 -2.06 1.95
N ASP A 73 10.52 -1.00 2.72
CA ASP A 73 11.54 -0.91 3.77
C ASP A 73 10.87 -0.80 5.15
N ARG A 74 11.70 -0.84 6.21
CA ARG A 74 11.28 -0.92 7.62
C ARG A 74 10.15 0.01 8.07
N SER A 75 9.95 1.14 7.42
CA SER A 75 8.88 2.10 7.78
C SER A 75 8.19 2.73 6.58
N LEU A 76 8.53 2.29 5.37
CA LEU A 76 8.13 2.99 4.16
C LEU A 76 7.92 2.01 3.02
N MET A 77 6.80 2.16 2.33
CA MET A 77 6.51 1.51 1.06
C MET A 77 6.45 2.59 -0.02
N ASN A 78 7.35 2.49 -0.99
CA ASN A 78 7.38 3.35 -2.17
C ASN A 78 6.87 2.53 -3.37
N VAL A 79 5.82 3.03 -4.02
CA VAL A 79 5.27 2.43 -5.23
C VAL A 79 5.21 3.50 -6.31
N CYS A 80 5.63 3.14 -7.52
CA CYS A 80 5.52 3.98 -8.71
C CYS A 80 4.75 3.23 -9.79
N THR A 81 3.90 3.98 -10.47
CA THR A 81 3.26 3.61 -11.73
C THR A 81 3.76 4.56 -12.81
N LYS A 82 3.36 4.36 -14.07
CA LYS A 82 3.67 5.31 -15.16
C LYS A 82 3.16 6.73 -14.89
N ASP A 83 2.08 6.87 -14.13
CA ASP A 83 1.39 8.14 -13.92
C ASP A 83 1.85 8.85 -12.65
N LYS A 84 2.24 8.10 -11.61
CA LYS A 84 2.53 8.67 -10.28
C LYS A 84 3.34 7.73 -9.38
N CYS A 85 4.13 8.32 -8.50
CA CYS A 85 4.74 7.66 -7.35
C CYS A 85 4.10 8.11 -6.04
N GLU A 86 3.91 7.17 -5.11
CA GLU A 86 3.43 7.44 -3.76
C GLU A 86 4.33 6.74 -2.74
N ALA A 87 4.68 7.49 -1.70
CA ALA A 87 5.28 6.97 -0.49
C ALA A 87 4.21 6.78 0.59
N MET A 88 4.25 5.64 1.27
CA MET A 88 3.24 5.18 2.23
C MET A 88 3.92 4.67 3.49
N SER A 89 3.43 5.08 4.66
CA SER A 89 3.90 4.54 5.94
C SER A 89 3.53 3.06 6.04
N THR A 90 4.48 2.23 6.44
CA THR A 90 4.23 0.83 6.84
C THR A 90 4.10 0.70 8.35
N ARG A 91 4.07 1.81 9.07
CA ARG A 91 3.88 1.87 10.52
C ARG A 91 2.47 2.29 10.85
N HIS A 92 2.08 2.01 12.09
CA HIS A 92 0.96 2.67 12.71
C HIS A 92 1.25 4.18 12.78
N ASP A 93 0.54 4.97 11.99
CA ASP A 93 0.51 6.41 12.15
C ASP A 93 -0.52 6.75 13.24
N PHE A 94 -0.32 6.23 14.45
CA PHE A 94 -0.92 6.83 15.64
C PHE A 94 0.06 7.93 16.08
N ASN A 95 -0.27 9.17 15.71
CA ASN A 95 0.21 10.32 16.46
C ASN A 95 -0.15 10.09 17.93
N THR A 96 0.86 10.23 18.79
CA THR A 96 0.75 10.55 20.22
C THR A 96 -0.32 11.58 20.52
#